data_AF-A0A9W4RZD8-F1
#
_entry.id   AF-A0A9W4RZD8-F1
#
_cell.length_a   1.000
_cell.length_b   1.000
_cell.length_c   1.000
_cell.angle_alpha   90.00
_cell.angle_beta   90.00
_cell.angle_gamma   90.00
#
_symmetry.space_group_name_H-M   'P 1'
#
loop_
_entity.id
_entity.type
_entity.pdbx_description
1 polymer ?
#
loop_
_entity_poly.entity_id
_entity_poly.type
_entity_poly.pdbx_seq_one_letter_code
_entity_poly.pdbx_strand_id
1 'polypeptide(L)'
;MIHLISRWVLGRLTINHENFMVSQHFKIEMVGESIAVGVIGATGKTGQSVVDGLLSSDLNFVVTSFTRKSSVGSAANQKLKDKGVGVSGYDLDGPRETLAAQLRGIDVLISCITWEHLHQQLNWIDAAKRAGVKRFVPLEWVGPAPRGVIDIKDQKLEILGAIQRAGLPYTIIDVGCWFQVFVPKIPSGRSDHAHMKYIDHRIVEDGNQSFALTNMADVGKYVAQIIGDDRTLNKRVLAYTEVQSMNGIWGTMATISGEEPPKDYVSEAELHQIIDTSGARLKESSEEVAHPSNIMDIAQYNKGQYRLSWCVRGDNTPEYADYLGYLDFWKLFPEFEKGRTLEQFFLHIINGGSPGYVIA
;
A
#
# COMPACT_ATOMS: atom_id res chain seq x y z
N MET A 1 -22.21 4.17 -49.45
CA MET A 1 -21.78 2.76 -49.43
C MET A 1 -21.04 2.50 -48.14
N ILE A 2 -21.77 2.25 -47.04
CA ILE A 2 -21.29 1.58 -45.82
C ILE A 2 -22.49 0.78 -45.32
N HIS A 3 -22.41 -0.54 -45.45
CA HIS A 3 -23.16 -1.47 -44.62
C HIS A 3 -22.47 -1.52 -43.27
N LEU A 4 -23.21 -1.46 -42.16
CA LEU A 4 -23.23 -2.59 -41.24
C LEU A 4 -24.45 -2.49 -40.32
N ILE A 5 -25.07 -3.64 -40.19
CA ILE A 5 -26.29 -3.95 -39.45
C ILE A 5 -25.93 -4.06 -37.97
N SER A 6 -26.67 -3.39 -37.10
CA SER A 6 -26.90 -3.87 -35.73
C SER A 6 -28.40 -3.99 -35.52
N ARG A 7 -28.85 -5.24 -35.40
CA ARG A 7 -30.21 -5.65 -35.14
C ARG A 7 -30.32 -5.81 -33.63
N TRP A 8 -31.05 -4.93 -32.96
CA TRP A 8 -31.63 -5.22 -31.66
C TRP A 8 -33.14 -5.21 -31.82
N VAL A 9 -33.73 -6.39 -31.62
CA VAL A 9 -35.18 -6.57 -31.55
C VAL A 9 -35.61 -6.09 -30.17
N LEU A 10 -36.06 -4.84 -30.07
CA LEU A 10 -37.01 -4.48 -29.02
C LEU A 10 -38.41 -4.75 -29.55
N GLY A 11 -39.19 -5.49 -28.74
CA GLY A 11 -40.59 -5.78 -29.00
C GLY A 11 -41.37 -4.50 -29.29
N ARG A 12 -42.31 -4.62 -30.24
CA ARG A 12 -43.29 -3.60 -30.59
C ARG A 12 -43.98 -3.09 -29.31
N LEU A 13 -43.80 -1.82 -28.98
CA LEU A 13 -44.87 -1.04 -28.35
C LEU A 13 -45.41 -0.09 -29.41
N THR A 14 -46.61 -0.39 -29.89
CA THR A 14 -47.43 0.53 -30.67
C THR A 14 -48.01 1.54 -29.69
N ILE A 15 -47.59 2.80 -29.77
CA ILE A 15 -48.13 3.87 -28.93
C ILE A 15 -49.35 4.44 -29.65
N ASN A 16 -50.55 4.13 -29.15
CA ASN A 16 -51.75 4.92 -29.47
C ASN A 16 -51.79 6.12 -28.51
N HIS A 17 -52.02 7.30 -29.07
CA HIS A 17 -52.29 8.52 -28.32
C HIS A 17 -53.56 8.35 -27.49
N GLU A 18 -53.43 8.32 -26.17
CA GLU A 18 -54.31 9.04 -25.22
C GLU A 18 -53.86 8.75 -23.77
N ASN A 19 -53.51 9.83 -23.06
CA ASN A 19 -53.43 10.01 -21.61
C ASN A 19 -52.94 8.85 -20.73
N PHE A 20 -51.65 8.85 -20.35
CA PHE A 20 -51.25 8.37 -19.02
C PHE A 20 -49.99 9.11 -18.51
N MET A 21 -50.13 9.78 -17.37
CA MET A 21 -49.03 10.28 -16.56
C MET A 21 -48.35 9.08 -15.89
N VAL A 22 -47.10 8.79 -16.26
CA VAL A 22 -46.23 7.88 -15.49
C VAL A 22 -44.88 8.57 -15.34
N SER A 23 -44.65 9.20 -14.18
CA SER A 23 -43.31 9.65 -13.79
C SER A 23 -42.54 8.45 -13.22
N GLN A 24 -42.00 7.59 -14.08
CA GLN A 24 -40.91 6.72 -13.68
C GLN A 24 -39.60 7.49 -13.88
N HIS A 25 -39.00 7.90 -12.75
CA HIS A 25 -37.62 8.34 -12.73
C HIS A 25 -36.74 7.11 -13.00
N PHE A 26 -36.47 6.82 -14.27
CA PHE A 26 -35.36 5.95 -14.63
C PHE A 26 -34.07 6.71 -14.33
N LYS A 27 -33.42 6.38 -13.22
CA LYS A 27 -32.03 6.73 -12.98
C LYS A 27 -31.22 5.91 -13.99
N ILE A 28 -30.91 6.52 -15.14
CA ILE A 28 -29.86 5.99 -16.00
C ILE A 28 -28.57 6.24 -15.21
N GLU A 29 -28.09 5.21 -14.51
CA GLU A 29 -26.69 5.19 -14.08
C GLU A 29 -25.86 5.17 -15.34
N MET A 30 -25.34 6.34 -15.70
CA MET A 30 -24.20 6.47 -16.59
C MET A 30 -23.08 5.70 -15.90
N VAL A 31 -22.87 4.45 -16.27
CA VAL A 31 -21.70 3.68 -15.85
C VAL A 31 -20.51 4.47 -16.37
N GLY A 32 -19.83 5.20 -15.48
CA GLY A 32 -18.61 5.91 -15.81
C GLY A 32 -17.62 4.95 -16.45
N GLU A 33 -16.81 5.48 -17.37
CA GLU A 33 -15.75 4.69 -18.02
C GLU A 33 -14.91 4.00 -16.94
N SER A 34 -14.79 2.67 -17.02
CA SER A 34 -14.07 1.90 -16.01
C SER A 34 -12.57 2.20 -16.09
N ILE A 35 -11.91 2.30 -14.94
CA ILE A 35 -10.45 2.45 -14.87
C ILE A 35 -9.83 1.06 -14.82
N ALA A 36 -9.03 0.71 -15.83
CA ALA A 36 -8.33 -0.56 -15.88
C ALA A 36 -7.06 -0.52 -15.02
N VAL A 37 -7.00 -1.36 -13.99
CA VAL A 37 -5.91 -1.37 -12.99
C VAL A 37 -5.14 -2.69 -13.02
N GLY A 38 -3.84 -2.61 -13.27
CA GLY A 38 -2.91 -3.72 -13.09
C GLY A 38 -2.28 -3.68 -11.70
N VAL A 39 -2.28 -4.80 -10.98
CA VAL A 39 -1.65 -4.91 -9.64
C VAL A 39 -0.57 -5.99 -9.68
N ILE A 40 0.69 -5.57 -9.56
CA ILE A 40 1.85 -6.46 -9.44
C ILE A 40 1.97 -6.88 -7.98
N GLY A 41 2.04 -8.20 -7.71
CA GLY A 41 2.09 -8.68 -6.33
C GLY A 41 0.74 -8.66 -5.61
N ALA A 42 -0.37 -8.74 -6.36
CA ALA A 42 -1.75 -8.72 -5.84
C ALA A 42 -2.04 -9.80 -4.78
N THR A 43 -1.30 -10.93 -4.79
CA THR A 43 -1.46 -12.00 -3.82
C THR A 43 -0.71 -11.74 -2.50
N GLY A 44 0.16 -10.74 -2.45
CA GLY A 44 0.83 -10.28 -1.23
C GLY A 44 -0.14 -9.58 -0.26
N LYS A 45 0.30 -9.29 0.96
CA LYS A 45 -0.58 -8.70 1.99
C LYS A 45 -1.04 -7.28 1.62
N THR A 46 -0.11 -6.42 1.22
CA THR A 46 -0.44 -5.08 0.70
C THR A 46 -1.22 -5.17 -0.61
N GLY A 47 -0.85 -6.10 -1.51
CA GLY A 47 -1.56 -6.32 -2.76
C GLY A 47 -3.03 -6.73 -2.56
N GLN A 48 -3.32 -7.61 -1.60
CA GLN A 48 -4.68 -8.00 -1.24
C GLN A 48 -5.47 -6.81 -0.71
N SER A 49 -4.87 -5.99 0.17
CA SER A 49 -5.48 -4.73 0.64
C SER A 49 -5.83 -3.81 -0.52
N VAL A 50 -4.89 -3.59 -1.44
CA VAL A 50 -5.10 -2.77 -2.65
C VAL A 50 -6.23 -3.33 -3.51
N VAL A 51 -6.24 -4.63 -3.82
CA VAL A 51 -7.31 -5.25 -4.61
C VAL A 51 -8.66 -5.11 -3.91
N ASP A 52 -8.74 -5.40 -2.61
CA ASP A 52 -10.00 -5.31 -1.87
C ASP A 52 -10.51 -3.87 -1.80
N GLY A 53 -9.62 -2.88 -1.66
CA GLY A 53 -9.97 -1.46 -1.72
C GLY A 53 -10.47 -1.01 -3.10
N LEU A 54 -9.86 -1.51 -4.18
CA LEU A 54 -10.33 -1.24 -5.54
C LEU A 54 -11.72 -1.85 -5.79
N LEU A 55 -11.95 -3.09 -5.37
CA LEU A 55 -13.22 -3.78 -5.58
C LEU A 55 -14.37 -3.25 -4.71
N SER A 56 -14.06 -2.60 -3.58
CA SER A 56 -15.05 -2.02 -2.67
C SER A 56 -15.29 -0.51 -2.88
N SER A 57 -14.59 0.11 -3.83
CA SER A 57 -14.74 1.52 -4.14
C SER A 57 -16.04 1.80 -4.89
N ASP A 58 -16.61 2.99 -4.69
CA ASP A 58 -17.70 3.52 -5.52
C ASP A 58 -17.22 3.88 -6.95
N LEU A 59 -15.91 3.95 -7.16
CA LEU A 59 -15.32 4.09 -8.48
C LEU A 59 -15.27 2.75 -9.21
N ASN A 60 -15.53 2.79 -10.52
CA ASN A 60 -15.60 1.59 -11.34
C ASN A 60 -14.20 1.13 -11.80
N PHE A 61 -13.63 0.13 -11.12
CA PHE A 61 -12.32 -0.44 -11.46
C PHE A 61 -12.42 -1.83 -12.10
N VAL A 62 -11.63 -2.07 -13.14
CA VAL A 62 -11.39 -3.41 -13.69
C VAL A 62 -9.99 -3.86 -13.31
N VAL A 63 -9.88 -4.85 -12.42
CA VAL A 63 -8.61 -5.23 -11.80
C VAL A 63 -7.99 -6.46 -12.47
N THR A 64 -6.70 -6.39 -12.77
CA THR A 64 -5.88 -7.51 -13.24
C THR A 64 -4.68 -7.73 -12.32
N SER A 65 -4.58 -8.92 -11.73
CA SER A 65 -3.39 -9.40 -11.01
C SER A 65 -2.29 -9.77 -12.00
N PHE A 66 -1.14 -9.10 -11.91
CA PHE A 66 0.09 -9.50 -12.58
C PHE A 66 0.91 -10.37 -11.63
N THR A 67 1.06 -11.63 -12.01
CA THR A 67 1.71 -12.67 -11.21
C THR A 67 2.78 -13.38 -12.03
N ARG A 68 3.81 -13.96 -11.38
CA ARG A 68 4.77 -14.84 -12.07
C ARG A 68 4.01 -15.94 -12.81
N LYS A 69 4.44 -16.28 -14.03
CA LYS A 69 3.81 -17.31 -14.88
C LYS A 69 3.59 -18.64 -14.16
N SER A 70 4.56 -19.08 -13.37
CA SER A 70 4.47 -20.29 -12.55
C SER A 70 3.39 -20.25 -11.46
N SER A 71 2.93 -19.06 -11.07
CA SER A 71 1.97 -18.83 -9.98
C SER A 71 0.53 -18.57 -10.46
N VAL A 72 0.27 -18.55 -11.78
CA VAL A 72 -1.06 -18.29 -12.34
C VAL A 72 -2.12 -19.28 -11.82
N GLY A 73 -1.75 -20.55 -11.66
CA GLY A 73 -2.62 -21.61 -11.13
C GLY A 73 -2.69 -21.70 -9.61
N SER A 74 -1.97 -20.87 -8.86
CA SER A 74 -1.91 -20.95 -7.40
C SER A 74 -3.26 -20.68 -6.74
N ALA A 75 -3.52 -21.29 -5.58
CA ALA A 75 -4.73 -21.08 -4.79
C ALA A 75 -4.99 -19.60 -4.48
N ALA A 76 -3.94 -18.81 -4.25
CA ALA A 76 -4.06 -17.37 -4.01
C ALA A 76 -4.63 -16.62 -5.23
N ASN A 77 -4.17 -16.94 -6.45
CA ASN A 77 -4.71 -16.33 -7.66
C ASN A 77 -6.10 -16.85 -8.03
N GLN A 78 -6.45 -18.10 -7.66
CA GLN A 78 -7.83 -18.58 -7.83
C GLN A 78 -8.80 -17.78 -6.95
N LYS A 79 -8.45 -17.50 -5.70
CA LYS A 79 -9.25 -16.63 -4.82
C LYS A 79 -9.46 -15.22 -5.40
N LEU A 80 -8.48 -14.69 -6.14
CA LEU A 80 -8.63 -13.40 -6.84
C LEU A 80 -9.61 -13.53 -8.02
N LYS A 81 -9.52 -14.59 -8.81
CA LYS A 81 -10.49 -14.86 -9.90
C LYS A 81 -11.92 -15.01 -9.39
N ASP A 82 -12.10 -15.67 -8.25
CA ASP A 82 -13.42 -15.83 -7.61
C ASP A 82 -14.03 -14.47 -7.21
N LYS A 83 -13.19 -13.44 -7.00
CA LYS A 83 -13.58 -12.04 -6.76
C LYS A 83 -13.75 -11.22 -8.05
N GLY A 84 -13.67 -11.84 -9.23
CA GLY A 84 -13.77 -11.17 -10.53
C GLY A 84 -12.47 -10.51 -11.02
N VAL A 85 -11.33 -10.78 -10.38
CA VAL A 85 -10.03 -10.21 -10.77
C VAL A 85 -9.42 -11.02 -11.91
N GLY A 86 -9.03 -10.35 -12.99
CA GLY A 86 -8.27 -10.96 -14.08
C GLY A 86 -6.89 -11.42 -13.59
N VAL A 87 -6.31 -12.46 -14.18
CA VAL A 87 -4.95 -12.91 -13.81
C VAL A 87 -4.11 -13.04 -15.06
N SER A 88 -2.99 -12.32 -15.09
CA SER A 88 -2.01 -12.33 -16.16
C SER A 88 -0.64 -12.80 -15.65
N GLY A 89 -0.10 -13.82 -16.32
CA GLY A 89 1.21 -14.37 -16.00
C GLY A 89 2.34 -13.61 -16.69
N TYR A 90 3.27 -13.05 -15.93
CA TYR A 90 4.47 -12.39 -16.46
C TYR A 90 5.73 -13.25 -16.32
N ASP A 91 6.72 -12.91 -17.13
CA ASP A 91 8.09 -13.41 -17.07
C ASP A 91 9.03 -12.21 -17.27
N LEU A 92 9.82 -11.87 -16.25
CA LEU A 92 10.73 -10.71 -16.30
C LEU A 92 12.04 -11.03 -17.02
N ASP A 93 12.36 -12.32 -17.20
CA ASP A 93 13.53 -12.77 -17.95
C ASP A 93 13.21 -12.97 -19.44
N GLY A 94 11.92 -12.90 -19.78
CA GLY A 94 11.41 -12.99 -21.15
C GLY A 94 11.55 -11.69 -21.97
N PRO A 95 11.09 -11.69 -23.24
CA PRO A 95 11.16 -10.52 -24.11
C PRO A 95 10.34 -9.35 -23.55
N ARG A 96 10.96 -8.16 -23.48
CA ARG A 96 10.35 -6.94 -22.90
C ARG A 96 9.06 -6.53 -23.62
N GLU A 97 8.97 -6.80 -24.92
CA GLU A 97 7.82 -6.55 -25.77
C GLU A 97 6.60 -7.35 -25.32
N THR A 98 6.81 -8.54 -24.76
CA THR A 98 5.73 -9.37 -24.20
C THR A 98 5.13 -8.69 -22.97
N LEU A 99 5.99 -8.20 -22.07
CA LEU A 99 5.54 -7.50 -20.87
C LEU A 99 4.78 -6.21 -21.22
N ALA A 100 5.30 -5.42 -22.17
CA ALA A 100 4.61 -4.22 -22.66
C ALA A 100 3.27 -4.56 -23.34
N ALA A 101 3.22 -5.65 -24.11
CA ALA A 101 1.99 -6.10 -24.76
C ALA A 101 0.89 -6.47 -23.76
N GLN A 102 1.26 -7.06 -22.63
CA GLN A 102 0.33 -7.41 -21.55
C GLN A 102 -0.20 -6.20 -20.78
N LEU A 103 0.50 -5.07 -20.83
CA LEU A 103 0.10 -3.82 -20.16
C LEU A 103 -0.75 -2.90 -21.06
N ARG A 104 -0.99 -3.26 -22.33
CA ARG A 104 -1.84 -2.45 -23.21
C ARG A 104 -3.27 -2.38 -22.69
N GLY A 105 -3.82 -1.18 -22.62
CA GLY A 105 -5.16 -0.93 -22.09
C GLY A 105 -5.23 -0.87 -20.56
N ILE A 106 -4.11 -1.01 -19.84
CA ILE A 106 -4.03 -0.70 -18.41
C ILE A 106 -3.87 0.81 -18.23
N ASP A 107 -4.80 1.44 -17.51
CA ASP A 107 -4.73 2.86 -17.17
C ASP A 107 -3.76 3.10 -16.01
N VAL A 108 -3.88 2.30 -14.94
CA VAL A 108 -3.07 2.43 -13.74
C VAL A 108 -2.34 1.12 -13.44
N LEU A 109 -1.02 1.17 -13.27
CA LEU A 109 -0.22 0.01 -12.84
C LEU A 109 0.33 0.25 -11.44
N ILE A 110 0.01 -0.63 -10.50
CA ILE A 110 0.37 -0.53 -9.08
C ILE A 110 1.33 -1.65 -8.71
N SER A 111 2.43 -1.30 -8.03
CA SER A 111 3.45 -2.22 -7.56
C SER A 111 3.29 -2.51 -6.06
N CYS A 112 2.92 -3.74 -5.73
CA CYS A 112 2.85 -4.27 -4.36
C CYS A 112 3.85 -5.42 -4.14
N ILE A 113 4.97 -5.41 -4.87
CA ILE A 113 6.06 -6.36 -4.66
C ILE A 113 6.72 -6.14 -3.30
N THR A 114 7.60 -7.05 -2.89
CA THR A 114 8.34 -6.93 -1.64
C THR A 114 9.64 -6.15 -1.85
N TRP A 115 10.21 -5.64 -0.76
CA TRP A 115 11.33 -4.72 -0.82
C TRP A 115 12.62 -5.38 -1.35
N GLU A 116 12.77 -6.69 -1.18
CA GLU A 116 13.85 -7.51 -1.73
C GLU A 116 13.89 -7.48 -3.27
N HIS A 117 12.79 -7.06 -3.89
CA HIS A 117 12.60 -7.01 -5.33
C HIS A 117 12.47 -5.59 -5.89
N LEU A 118 12.87 -4.55 -5.13
CA LEU A 118 12.78 -3.14 -5.55
C LEU A 118 13.36 -2.88 -6.95
N HIS A 119 14.47 -3.51 -7.30
CA HIS A 119 15.13 -3.36 -8.61
C HIS A 119 14.25 -3.85 -9.78
N GLN A 120 13.34 -4.80 -9.54
CA GLN A 120 12.47 -5.35 -10.59
C GLN A 120 11.49 -4.31 -11.14
N GLN A 121 11.23 -3.23 -10.39
CA GLN A 121 10.38 -2.12 -10.84
C GLN A 121 10.91 -1.44 -12.09
N LEU A 122 12.23 -1.46 -12.33
CA LEU A 122 12.83 -0.87 -13.54
C LEU A 122 12.30 -1.52 -14.83
N ASN A 123 12.10 -2.84 -14.82
CA ASN A 123 11.53 -3.57 -15.96
C ASN A 123 10.06 -3.18 -16.20
N TRP A 124 9.31 -2.98 -15.11
CA TRP A 124 7.92 -2.54 -15.18
C TRP A 124 7.78 -1.10 -15.67
N ILE A 125 8.70 -0.21 -15.32
CA ILE A 125 8.70 1.19 -15.79
C ILE A 125 8.89 1.25 -17.31
N ASP A 126 9.86 0.53 -17.87
CA ASP A 126 10.07 0.48 -19.34
C ASP A 126 8.85 -0.12 -20.05
N ALA A 127 8.32 -1.24 -19.55
CA ALA A 127 7.14 -1.88 -20.14
C ALA A 127 5.88 -1.00 -20.06
N ALA A 128 5.62 -0.37 -18.91
CA ALA A 128 4.49 0.53 -18.72
C ALA A 128 4.56 1.74 -19.64
N LYS A 129 5.75 2.33 -19.80
CA LYS A 129 5.97 3.44 -20.73
C LYS A 129 5.69 3.05 -22.17
N ARG A 130 6.18 1.89 -22.62
CA ARG A 130 5.95 1.36 -23.98
C ARG A 130 4.48 1.03 -24.24
N ALA A 131 3.77 0.57 -23.21
CA ALA A 131 2.36 0.21 -23.29
C ALA A 131 1.41 1.41 -23.25
N GLY A 132 1.90 2.60 -22.87
CA GLY A 132 1.09 3.80 -22.72
C GLY A 132 0.26 3.84 -21.43
N VAL A 133 0.74 3.21 -20.36
CA VAL A 133 0.09 3.28 -19.04
C VAL A 133 -0.03 4.74 -18.59
N LYS A 134 -1.23 5.13 -18.15
CA LYS A 134 -1.56 6.52 -17.80
C LYS A 134 -1.07 6.94 -16.42
N ARG A 135 -0.83 5.99 -15.51
CA ARG A 135 -0.30 6.26 -14.15
C ARG A 135 0.42 5.03 -13.58
N PHE A 136 1.65 5.19 -13.11
CA PHE A 136 2.38 4.14 -12.37
C PHE A 136 2.48 4.50 -10.88
N VAL A 137 2.12 3.56 -10.02
CA VAL A 137 2.24 3.67 -8.56
C VAL A 137 3.31 2.68 -8.09
N PRO A 138 4.54 3.14 -7.81
CA PRO A 138 5.61 2.25 -7.38
C PRO A 138 5.42 1.74 -5.94
N LEU A 139 6.24 0.75 -5.57
CA LEU A 139 6.34 0.20 -4.22
C LEU A 139 6.88 1.27 -3.26
N GLU A 140 5.98 1.88 -2.50
CA GLU A 140 6.28 2.86 -1.46
C GLU A 140 5.74 2.36 -0.12
N TRP A 141 4.43 2.45 0.13
CA TRP A 141 3.69 1.84 1.26
C TRP A 141 4.32 2.04 2.66
N VAL A 142 5.09 3.11 2.87
CA VAL A 142 5.74 3.46 4.15
C VAL A 142 5.53 4.95 4.44
N GLY A 143 6.35 5.57 5.29
CA GLY A 143 6.32 7.01 5.54
C GLY A 143 7.22 7.85 4.60
N PRO A 144 6.97 9.16 4.50
CA PRO A 144 7.88 10.09 3.86
C PRO A 144 9.20 10.17 4.63
N ALA A 145 10.29 10.36 3.90
CA ALA A 145 11.60 10.74 4.43
C ALA A 145 12.42 11.38 3.28
N PRO A 146 13.28 12.37 3.58
CA PRO A 146 14.16 12.93 2.58
C PRO A 146 15.34 11.97 2.31
N ARG A 147 16.08 12.25 1.25
CA ARG A 147 17.26 11.47 0.88
C ARG A 147 18.31 11.47 2.01
N GLY A 148 18.95 10.32 2.23
CA GLY A 148 20.06 10.16 3.17
C GLY A 148 19.64 9.84 4.61
N VAL A 149 18.35 9.62 4.86
CA VAL A 149 17.83 9.25 6.18
C VAL A 149 17.57 7.75 6.30
N ILE A 150 17.04 7.14 5.24
CA ILE A 150 16.68 5.73 5.21
C ILE A 150 17.15 5.13 3.88
N ASP A 151 18.07 4.18 3.92
CA ASP A 151 18.71 3.57 2.75
C ASP A 151 17.69 2.99 1.77
N ILE A 152 16.69 2.27 2.28
CA ILE A 152 15.66 1.68 1.43
C ILE A 152 14.74 2.73 0.82
N LYS A 153 14.57 3.88 1.49
CA LYS A 153 13.83 5.02 0.91
C LYS A 153 14.66 5.71 -0.17
N ASP A 154 15.98 5.81 0.00
CA ASP A 154 16.88 6.33 -1.03
C ASP A 154 16.81 5.49 -2.31
N GLN A 155 16.77 4.16 -2.18
CA GLN A 155 16.55 3.27 -3.33
C GLN A 155 15.19 3.52 -4.01
N LYS A 156 14.13 3.76 -3.24
CA LYS A 156 12.81 4.12 -3.78
C LYS A 156 12.81 5.49 -4.48
N LEU A 157 13.54 6.47 -3.95
CA LEU A 157 13.74 7.76 -4.61
C LEU A 157 14.50 7.62 -5.94
N GLU A 158 15.41 6.65 -6.07
CA GLU A 158 16.04 6.32 -7.35
C GLU A 158 15.05 5.70 -8.35
N ILE A 159 14.13 4.86 -7.90
CA ILE A 159 13.03 4.35 -8.72
C ILE A 159 12.14 5.51 -9.20
N LEU A 160 11.79 6.45 -8.32
CA LEU A 160 11.07 7.67 -8.72
C LEU A 160 11.85 8.45 -9.79
N GLY A 161 13.16 8.59 -9.64
CA GLY A 161 14.01 9.20 -10.66
C GLY A 161 13.95 8.46 -12.01
N ALA A 162 13.91 7.13 -12.00
CA ALA A 162 13.77 6.32 -13.22
C ALA A 162 12.41 6.53 -13.91
N ILE A 163 11.32 6.59 -13.13
CA ILE A 163 9.97 6.90 -13.62
C ILE A 163 9.94 8.27 -14.30
N GLN A 164 10.50 9.29 -13.64
CA GLN A 164 10.55 10.65 -14.13
C GLN A 164 11.39 10.77 -15.42
N ARG A 165 12.57 10.13 -15.47
CA ARG A 165 13.40 10.10 -16.69
C ARG A 165 12.72 9.41 -17.86
N ALA A 166 11.90 8.39 -17.60
CA ALA A 166 11.10 7.73 -18.64
C ALA A 166 9.92 8.59 -19.13
N GLY A 167 9.59 9.69 -18.44
CA GLY A 167 8.38 10.48 -18.70
C GLY A 167 7.11 9.64 -18.56
N LEU A 168 7.09 8.73 -17.58
CA LEU A 168 5.93 7.90 -17.24
C LEU A 168 5.15 8.64 -16.13
N PRO A 169 3.85 8.94 -16.32
CA PRO A 169 3.10 9.61 -15.28
C PRO A 169 2.96 8.72 -14.04
N TYR A 170 2.94 9.32 -12.85
CA TYR A 170 3.07 8.56 -11.61
C TYR A 170 2.29 9.13 -10.43
N THR A 171 2.14 8.33 -9.38
CA THR A 171 1.75 8.81 -8.05
C THR A 171 2.52 8.03 -7.00
N ILE A 172 3.25 8.73 -6.12
CA ILE A 172 3.91 8.12 -4.95
C ILE A 172 2.90 8.15 -3.81
N ILE A 173 2.64 6.99 -3.20
CA ILE A 173 1.70 6.86 -2.08
C ILE A 173 2.47 6.36 -0.86
N ASP A 174 2.70 7.27 0.08
CA ASP A 174 3.18 6.94 1.42
C ASP A 174 1.97 6.79 2.36
N VAL A 175 1.99 5.78 3.22
CA VAL A 175 0.90 5.41 4.15
C VAL A 175 1.31 5.49 5.63
N GLY A 176 2.49 6.04 5.90
CA GLY A 176 3.07 6.10 7.23
C GLY A 176 3.50 4.74 7.77
N CYS A 177 3.51 4.62 9.11
CA CYS A 177 3.82 3.38 9.80
C CYS A 177 2.58 2.50 9.91
N TRP A 178 2.70 1.18 9.67
CA TRP A 178 1.55 0.30 9.80
C TRP A 178 1.27 0.00 11.28
N PHE A 179 0.00 -0.07 11.66
CA PHE A 179 -0.40 -0.45 13.03
C PHE A 179 0.24 -1.76 13.49
N GLN A 180 0.42 -2.70 12.56
CA GLN A 180 1.04 -4.00 12.79
C GLN A 180 2.50 -3.92 13.25
N VAL A 181 3.21 -2.81 13.00
CA VAL A 181 4.62 -2.65 13.38
C VAL A 181 4.80 -2.53 14.88
N PHE A 182 3.92 -1.81 15.57
CA PHE A 182 4.01 -1.56 17.01
C PHE A 182 2.76 -2.07 17.72
N VAL A 183 2.68 -3.38 17.92
CA VAL A 183 1.68 -4.02 18.79
C VAL A 183 2.32 -4.32 20.15
N PRO A 184 1.97 -3.59 21.23
CA PRO A 184 2.50 -3.88 22.56
C PRO A 184 1.99 -5.23 23.07
N LYS A 185 2.86 -5.96 23.78
CA LYS A 185 2.42 -7.11 24.59
C LYS A 185 1.63 -6.62 25.80
N ILE A 186 0.75 -7.46 26.34
CA ILE A 186 0.03 -7.20 27.59
C ILE A 186 0.18 -8.39 28.55
N PRO A 187 0.05 -8.20 29.88
CA PRO A 187 0.25 -9.26 30.88
C PRO A 187 -0.52 -10.57 30.61
N SER A 188 -1.75 -10.49 30.10
CA SER A 188 -2.56 -11.65 29.75
C SER A 188 -2.09 -12.42 28.51
N GLY A 189 -1.16 -11.86 27.73
CA GLY A 189 -0.66 -12.45 26.49
C GLY A 189 -1.64 -12.41 25.31
N ARG A 190 -2.81 -11.77 25.44
CA ARG A 190 -3.83 -11.74 24.36
C ARG A 190 -3.40 -10.98 23.11
N SER A 191 -2.29 -10.22 23.15
CA SER A 191 -1.72 -9.55 21.98
C SER A 191 -0.44 -10.20 21.45
N ASP A 192 0.07 -11.27 22.06
CA ASP A 192 1.36 -11.87 21.73
C ASP A 192 1.42 -12.42 20.30
N HIS A 193 0.31 -12.91 19.75
CA HIS A 193 0.23 -13.43 18.38
C HIS A 193 0.38 -12.34 17.31
N ALA A 194 0.20 -11.07 17.69
CA ALA A 194 0.33 -9.93 16.80
C ALA A 194 1.61 -9.12 17.04
N HIS A 195 2.39 -9.46 18.08
CA HIS A 195 3.67 -8.82 18.37
C HIS A 195 4.76 -9.28 17.39
N MET A 196 5.50 -8.33 16.80
CA MET A 196 6.46 -8.62 15.75
C MET A 196 7.83 -9.02 16.33
N LYS A 197 8.20 -10.30 16.16
CA LYS A 197 9.40 -10.88 16.79
C LYS A 197 10.73 -10.25 16.35
N TYR A 198 10.83 -9.77 15.12
CA TYR A 198 12.08 -9.24 14.53
C TYR A 198 12.24 -7.73 14.69
N ILE A 199 11.27 -7.06 15.33
CA ILE A 199 11.31 -5.61 15.52
C ILE A 199 11.59 -5.34 16.99
N ASP A 200 12.53 -4.45 17.28
CA ASP A 200 12.69 -3.92 18.63
C ASP A 200 11.53 -2.94 18.93
N HIS A 201 10.72 -3.30 19.93
CA HIS A 201 9.53 -2.57 20.33
C HIS A 201 9.78 -1.56 21.47
N ARG A 202 11.02 -1.40 21.94
CA ARG A 202 11.31 -0.39 22.96
C ARG A 202 10.88 1.00 22.51
N ILE A 203 10.36 1.80 23.43
CA ILE A 203 9.97 3.18 23.19
C ILE A 203 11.23 4.00 22.94
N VAL A 204 11.26 4.74 21.83
CA VAL A 204 12.42 5.54 21.45
C VAL A 204 12.41 6.85 22.22
N GLU A 205 13.54 7.20 22.83
CA GLU A 205 13.70 8.40 23.68
C GLU A 205 12.61 8.49 24.76
N ASP A 206 11.85 9.56 24.79
CA ASP A 206 10.73 9.78 25.71
C ASP A 206 9.41 9.19 25.19
N GLY A 207 9.37 8.76 23.92
CA GLY A 207 8.20 8.20 23.25
C GLY A 207 7.14 9.20 22.80
N ASN A 208 7.42 10.50 22.79
CA ASN A 208 6.42 11.55 22.53
C ASN A 208 6.40 12.10 21.10
N GLN A 209 7.43 11.85 20.30
CA GLN A 209 7.40 12.20 18.88
C GLN A 209 6.27 11.43 18.18
N SER A 210 5.33 12.18 17.61
CA SER A 210 4.20 11.61 16.89
C SER A 210 4.54 11.33 15.43
N PHE A 211 3.86 10.34 14.85
CA PHE A 211 4.01 9.98 13.45
C PHE A 211 2.71 9.39 12.88
N ALA A 212 2.56 9.49 11.56
CA ALA A 212 1.40 9.03 10.82
C ALA A 212 1.34 7.49 10.78
N LEU A 213 0.13 6.96 10.99
CA LEU A 213 -0.16 5.55 11.14
C LEU A 213 -1.36 5.11 10.28
N THR A 214 -1.30 3.89 9.75
CA THR A 214 -2.39 3.28 8.96
C THR A 214 -2.53 1.80 9.27
N ASN A 215 -3.76 1.29 9.28
CA ASN A 215 -3.98 -0.16 9.24
C ASN A 215 -3.65 -0.70 7.85
N MET A 216 -2.73 -1.66 7.74
CA MET A 216 -2.36 -2.27 6.45
C MET A 216 -3.57 -2.76 5.63
N ALA A 217 -4.61 -3.28 6.30
CA ALA A 217 -5.81 -3.79 5.64
C ALA A 217 -6.68 -2.70 5.00
N ASP A 218 -6.50 -1.44 5.39
CA ASP A 218 -7.25 -0.30 4.84
C ASP A 218 -6.45 0.51 3.82
N VAL A 219 -5.16 0.19 3.60
CA VAL A 219 -4.31 0.87 2.60
C VAL A 219 -5.00 0.96 1.23
N GLY A 220 -5.64 -0.12 0.78
CA GLY A 220 -6.32 -0.14 -0.51
C GLY A 220 -7.46 0.85 -0.66
N LYS A 221 -8.16 1.21 0.43
CA LYS A 221 -9.24 2.19 0.40
C LYS A 221 -8.71 3.57 0.01
N TYR A 222 -7.61 3.98 0.65
CA TYR A 222 -6.91 5.22 0.32
C TYR A 222 -6.34 5.18 -1.10
N VAL A 223 -5.75 4.05 -1.52
CA VAL A 223 -5.21 3.88 -2.88
C VAL A 223 -6.30 4.05 -3.93
N ALA A 224 -7.46 3.40 -3.77
CA ALA A 224 -8.57 3.50 -4.71
C ALA A 224 -9.03 4.96 -4.89
N GLN A 225 -9.17 5.70 -3.79
CA GLN A 225 -9.52 7.12 -3.83
C GLN A 225 -8.45 7.98 -4.51
N ILE A 226 -7.16 7.73 -4.20
CA ILE A 226 -6.03 8.50 -4.75
C ILE A 226 -5.92 8.31 -6.25
N ILE A 227 -5.90 7.05 -6.73
CA ILE A 227 -5.66 6.78 -8.16
C ILE A 227 -6.82 7.20 -9.05
N GLY A 228 -8.02 7.38 -8.48
CA GLY A 228 -9.20 7.90 -9.17
C GLY A 228 -9.20 9.42 -9.35
N ASP A 229 -8.26 10.13 -8.73
CA ASP A 229 -8.23 11.60 -8.73
C ASP A 229 -7.02 12.16 -9.48
N ASP A 230 -7.28 12.92 -10.54
CA ASP A 230 -6.24 13.53 -11.38
C ASP A 230 -5.41 14.61 -10.66
N ARG A 231 -5.90 15.17 -9.54
CA ARG A 231 -5.10 16.07 -8.68
C ARG A 231 -3.86 15.37 -8.12
N THR A 232 -3.86 14.04 -8.06
CA THR A 232 -2.75 13.23 -7.53
C THR A 232 -1.75 12.79 -8.61
N LEU A 233 -2.00 13.13 -9.89
CA LEU A 233 -1.12 12.79 -10.99
C LEU A 233 0.20 13.57 -10.92
N ASN A 234 1.31 12.85 -11.02
CA ASN A 234 2.69 13.33 -10.84
C ASN A 234 2.93 13.97 -9.47
N LYS A 235 2.23 13.46 -8.44
CA LYS A 235 2.34 13.95 -7.06
C LYS A 235 2.79 12.85 -6.12
N ARG A 236 3.16 13.29 -4.92
CA ARG A 236 3.38 12.45 -3.75
C ARG A 236 2.23 12.70 -2.80
N VAL A 237 1.62 11.65 -2.27
CA VAL A 237 0.49 11.72 -1.36
C VAL A 237 0.86 11.00 -0.07
N LEU A 238 0.62 11.64 1.07
CA LEU A 238 0.62 10.98 2.36
C LEU A 238 -0.83 10.67 2.72
N ALA A 239 -1.17 9.39 2.74
CA ALA A 239 -2.41 8.89 3.30
C ALA A 239 -2.14 8.33 4.70
N TYR A 240 -3.02 8.60 5.65
CA TYR A 240 -2.87 8.07 6.99
C TYR A 240 -4.22 7.96 7.65
N THR A 241 -4.36 7.05 8.60
CA THR A 241 -5.57 6.99 9.41
C THR A 241 -5.43 7.93 10.60
N GLU A 242 -4.35 7.83 11.36
CA GLU A 242 -4.18 8.57 12.61
C GLU A 242 -2.75 9.05 12.79
N VAL A 243 -2.53 10.02 13.67
CA VAL A 243 -1.20 10.46 14.10
C VAL A 243 -1.09 10.17 15.60
N GLN A 244 -0.08 9.39 15.99
CA GLN A 244 0.16 9.02 17.39
C GLN A 244 1.65 8.97 17.67
N SER A 245 2.02 9.11 18.94
CA SER A 245 3.35 8.80 19.44
C SER A 245 3.44 7.35 19.92
N MET A 246 4.63 6.84 20.22
CA MET A 246 4.76 5.51 20.83
C MET A 246 4.02 5.43 22.18
N ASN A 247 4.08 6.49 22.99
CA ASN A 247 3.28 6.55 24.22
C ASN A 247 1.78 6.52 23.94
N GLY A 248 1.30 7.19 22.89
CA GLY A 248 -0.10 7.13 22.46
C GLY A 248 -0.53 5.72 22.04
N ILE A 249 0.33 4.99 21.32
CA ILE A 249 0.10 3.59 20.93
C ILE A 249 -0.01 2.70 22.18
N TRP A 250 0.92 2.81 23.14
CA TRP A 250 0.88 2.05 24.39
C TRP A 250 -0.34 2.40 25.24
N GLY A 251 -0.68 3.69 25.34
CA GLY A 251 -1.86 4.15 26.06
C GLY A 251 -3.17 3.64 25.46
N THR A 252 -3.25 3.56 24.13
CA THR A 252 -4.41 2.96 23.43
C THR A 252 -4.54 1.48 23.78
N MET A 253 -3.45 0.71 23.73
CA MET A 253 -3.46 -0.70 24.14
C MET A 253 -3.86 -0.85 25.62
N ALA A 254 -3.37 0.03 26.50
CA ALA A 254 -3.70 -0.02 27.92
C ALA A 254 -5.20 0.20 28.16
N THR A 255 -5.76 1.22 27.50
CA THR A 255 -7.18 1.56 27.59
C THR A 255 -8.07 0.42 27.09
N ILE A 256 -7.72 -0.19 25.96
CA ILE A 256 -8.54 -1.23 25.32
C ILE A 256 -8.41 -2.59 25.98
N SER A 257 -7.22 -2.94 26.48
CA SER A 257 -7.02 -4.21 27.16
C SER A 257 -7.46 -4.18 28.63
N GLY A 258 -7.48 -3.00 29.26
CA GLY A 258 -7.62 -2.85 30.71
C GLY A 258 -6.36 -3.23 31.50
N GLU A 259 -5.22 -3.38 30.82
CA GLU A 259 -3.95 -3.83 31.39
C GLU A 259 -2.81 -2.90 30.99
N GLU A 260 -1.82 -2.68 31.87
CA GLU A 260 -0.67 -1.84 31.52
C GLU A 260 0.36 -2.64 30.68
N PRO A 261 0.61 -2.26 29.41
CA PRO A 261 1.66 -2.88 28.61
C PRO A 261 3.05 -2.52 29.17
N PRO A 262 4.01 -3.45 29.24
CA PRO A 262 5.37 -3.12 29.67
C PRO A 262 6.00 -2.08 28.75
N LYS A 263 6.75 -1.16 29.35
CA LYS A 263 7.46 -0.06 28.68
C LYS A 263 8.94 -0.18 28.98
N ASP A 264 9.69 -0.46 27.93
CA ASP A 264 11.15 -0.40 27.91
C ASP A 264 11.56 0.70 26.92
N TYR A 265 12.74 1.29 27.10
CA TYR A 265 13.17 2.44 26.31
C TYR A 265 14.50 2.17 25.60
N VAL A 266 14.72 2.86 24.48
CA VAL A 266 15.98 2.88 23.73
C VAL A 266 16.34 4.33 23.40
N SER A 267 17.62 4.67 23.53
CA SER A 267 18.11 6.01 23.13
C SER A 267 18.44 6.05 21.62
N GLU A 268 18.45 7.26 21.05
CA GLU A 268 18.96 7.57 19.71
C GLU A 268 20.39 7.06 19.55
N ALA A 269 21.25 7.28 20.55
CA ALA A 269 22.62 6.78 20.54
C ALA A 269 22.70 5.26 20.44
N GLU A 270 21.85 4.54 21.18
CA GLU A 270 21.77 3.08 21.08
C GLU A 270 21.18 2.61 19.75
N LEU A 271 20.18 3.32 19.20
CA LEU A 271 19.66 3.03 17.85
C LEU A 271 20.75 3.15 16.78
N HIS A 272 21.59 4.19 16.84
CA HIS A 272 22.74 4.32 15.96
C HIS A 272 23.69 3.13 16.11
N GLN A 273 24.00 2.71 17.34
CA GLN A 273 24.83 1.53 17.57
C GLN A 273 24.21 0.25 16.98
N ILE A 274 22.89 0.06 17.12
CA ILE A 274 22.17 -1.09 16.54
C ILE A 274 22.29 -1.07 15.01
N ILE A 275 22.09 0.08 14.37
CA ILE A 275 22.19 0.24 12.92
C ILE A 275 23.61 -0.02 12.45
N ASP A 276 24.62 0.57 13.09
CA ASP A 276 26.02 0.41 12.70
C ASP A 276 26.48 -1.04 12.84
N THR A 277 26.12 -1.68 13.96
CA THR A 277 26.53 -3.07 14.22
C THR A 277 25.84 -4.06 13.28
N SER A 278 24.53 -3.90 13.06
CA SER A 278 23.79 -4.75 12.10
C SER A 278 24.26 -4.52 10.66
N GLY A 279 24.50 -3.26 10.28
CA GLY A 279 25.03 -2.88 8.97
C GLY A 279 26.44 -3.44 8.71
N ALA A 280 27.31 -3.45 9.73
CA ALA A 280 28.63 -4.08 9.62
C ALA A 280 28.52 -5.59 9.38
N ARG A 281 27.68 -6.30 10.15
CA ARG A 281 27.45 -7.74 9.95
C ARG A 281 26.88 -8.06 8.57
N LEU A 282 25.98 -7.23 8.04
CA LEU A 282 25.43 -7.40 6.69
C LEU A 282 26.50 -7.23 5.60
N LYS A 283 27.45 -6.31 5.79
CA LYS A 283 28.57 -6.10 4.84
C LYS A 283 29.57 -7.25 4.86
N GLU A 284 29.76 -7.88 6.01
CA GLU A 284 30.67 -9.02 6.18
C GLU A 284 30.04 -10.36 5.75
N SER A 285 28.70 -10.41 5.64
CA SER A 285 27.98 -11.62 5.23
C SER A 285 28.32 -12.00 3.79
N SER A 286 28.70 -13.27 3.58
CA SER A 286 28.89 -13.84 2.25
C SER A 286 27.60 -14.37 1.62
N GLU A 287 26.50 -14.35 2.37
CA GLU A 287 25.21 -14.87 1.95
C GLU A 287 24.39 -13.83 1.19
N GLU A 288 23.40 -14.29 0.41
CA GLU A 288 22.44 -13.38 -0.21
C GLU A 288 21.65 -12.58 0.85
N VAL A 289 21.19 -11.39 0.48
CA VAL A 289 20.40 -10.51 1.38
C VAL A 289 19.19 -11.25 1.96
N ALA A 290 18.47 -12.05 1.16
CA ALA A 290 17.30 -12.78 1.63
C ALA A 290 17.60 -14.04 2.47
N HIS A 291 18.87 -14.35 2.74
CA HIS A 291 19.25 -15.55 3.48
C HIS A 291 18.77 -15.50 4.95
N PRO A 292 18.26 -16.60 5.54
CA PRO A 292 17.73 -16.60 6.90
C PRO A 292 18.68 -16.10 7.98
N SER A 293 19.99 -16.27 7.81
CA SER A 293 21.00 -15.75 8.75
C SER A 293 21.04 -14.22 8.82
N ASN A 294 20.60 -13.53 7.76
CA ASN A 294 20.65 -12.07 7.66
C ASN A 294 19.33 -11.41 8.12
N ILE A 295 18.25 -12.17 8.35
CA ILE A 295 16.90 -11.61 8.61
C ILE A 295 16.89 -10.65 9.81
N MET A 296 17.52 -11.05 10.93
CA MET A 296 17.54 -10.21 12.12
C MET A 296 18.33 -8.93 11.88
N ASP A 297 19.51 -9.03 11.25
CA ASP A 297 20.33 -7.85 10.97
C ASP A 297 19.68 -6.91 9.96
N ILE A 298 19.00 -7.44 8.93
CA ILE A 298 18.20 -6.66 7.99
C ILE A 298 17.05 -5.95 8.70
N ALA A 299 16.36 -6.66 9.59
CA ALA A 299 15.27 -6.07 10.36
C ALA A 299 15.78 -4.95 11.25
N GLN A 300 16.86 -5.17 12.02
CA GLN A 300 17.45 -4.18 12.90
C GLN A 300 18.03 -2.97 12.13
N TYR A 301 18.72 -3.21 11.02
CA TYR A 301 19.29 -2.17 10.17
C TYR A 301 18.19 -1.26 9.60
N ASN A 302 17.21 -1.85 8.93
CA ASN A 302 16.13 -1.08 8.30
C ASN A 302 15.20 -0.45 9.34
N LYS A 303 14.77 -1.20 10.36
CA LYS A 303 13.83 -0.68 11.38
C LYS A 303 14.50 0.31 12.32
N GLY A 304 15.80 0.20 12.57
CA GLY A 304 16.56 1.23 13.27
C GLY A 304 16.48 2.56 12.54
N GLN A 305 16.75 2.58 11.23
CA GLN A 305 16.65 3.80 10.42
C GLN A 305 15.23 4.38 10.38
N TYR A 306 14.21 3.53 10.20
CA TYR A 306 12.82 3.96 10.29
C TYR A 306 12.48 4.55 11.67
N ARG A 307 12.98 3.96 12.77
CA ARG A 307 12.76 4.46 14.13
C ARG A 307 13.44 5.80 14.38
N LEU A 308 14.65 6.02 13.86
CA LEU A 308 15.29 7.35 13.88
C LEU A 308 14.45 8.38 13.10
N SER A 309 14.02 8.01 11.89
CA SER A 309 13.22 8.89 11.05
C SER A 309 11.86 9.24 11.65
N TRP A 310 11.14 8.24 12.19
CA TRP A 310 9.80 8.42 12.74
C TRP A 310 9.80 9.03 14.14
N CYS A 311 10.62 8.48 15.04
CA CYS A 311 10.50 8.72 16.47
C CYS A 311 11.51 9.76 17.01
N VAL A 312 12.53 10.13 16.24
CA VAL A 312 13.49 11.17 16.64
C VAL A 312 13.35 12.40 15.74
N ARG A 313 13.45 12.19 14.43
CA ARG A 313 13.47 13.30 13.45
C ARG A 313 12.07 13.84 13.12
N GLY A 314 11.03 13.02 13.28
CA GLY A 314 9.66 13.38 12.94
C GLY A 314 9.38 13.46 11.44
N ASP A 315 10.15 12.76 10.59
CA ASP A 315 9.99 12.85 9.13
C ASP A 315 8.63 12.27 8.66
N ASN A 316 8.05 11.33 9.40
CA ASN A 316 6.74 10.69 9.10
C ASN A 316 5.57 11.41 9.78
N THR A 317 5.45 12.73 9.57
CA THR A 317 4.33 13.54 10.06
C THR A 317 3.62 14.25 8.91
N PRO A 318 2.31 14.55 9.01
CA PRO A 318 1.62 15.37 8.01
C PRO A 318 2.30 16.71 7.78
N GLU A 319 2.76 17.37 8.84
CA GLU A 319 3.43 18.66 8.79
C GLU A 319 4.75 18.59 8.00
N TYR A 320 5.54 17.53 8.22
CA TYR A 320 6.79 17.35 7.50
C TYR A 320 6.57 16.89 6.05
N ALA A 321 5.53 16.08 5.80
CA ALA A 321 5.13 15.71 4.45
C ALA A 321 4.70 16.94 3.64
N ASP A 322 3.89 17.83 4.23
CA ASP A 322 3.52 19.12 3.64
C ASP A 322 4.78 19.94 3.28
N TYR A 323 5.76 20.03 4.20
CA TYR A 323 7.03 20.71 3.95
C TYR A 323 7.78 20.12 2.75
N LEU A 324 7.76 18.79 2.56
CA LEU A 324 8.34 18.10 1.40
C LEU A 324 7.50 18.23 0.11
N GLY A 325 6.35 18.92 0.17
CA GLY A 325 5.45 19.13 -0.95
C GLY A 325 4.59 17.90 -1.28
N TYR A 326 4.32 17.04 -0.29
CA TYR A 326 3.30 16.00 -0.42
C TYR A 326 1.91 16.64 -0.39
N LEU A 327 0.96 15.98 -1.03
CA LEU A 327 -0.46 16.23 -0.79
C LEU A 327 -0.89 15.44 0.44
N ASP A 328 -1.53 16.11 1.38
CA ASP A 328 -2.21 15.46 2.49
C ASP A 328 -3.56 14.89 2.01
N PHE A 329 -3.78 13.59 2.26
CA PHE A 329 -5.01 12.90 1.85
C PHE A 329 -6.28 13.55 2.41
N TRP A 330 -6.29 13.92 3.69
CA TRP A 330 -7.47 14.50 4.36
C TRP A 330 -7.77 15.91 3.90
N LYS A 331 -6.76 16.67 3.45
CA LYS A 331 -6.98 17.95 2.78
C LYS A 331 -7.60 17.78 1.38
N LEU A 332 -7.29 16.69 0.69
CA LEU A 332 -7.87 16.38 -0.63
C LEU A 332 -9.29 15.82 -0.54
N PHE A 333 -9.56 15.02 0.49
CA PHE A 333 -10.79 14.23 0.66
C PHE A 333 -11.31 14.32 2.10
N PRO A 334 -11.79 15.49 2.56
CA PRO A 334 -12.21 15.70 3.95
C PRO A 334 -13.41 14.84 4.36
N GLU A 335 -14.26 14.45 3.40
CA GLU A 335 -15.47 13.65 3.63
C GLU A 335 -15.22 12.13 3.46
N PHE A 336 -13.99 11.70 3.23
CA PHE A 336 -13.69 10.29 3.02
C PHE A 336 -13.91 9.49 4.32
N GLU A 337 -14.53 8.30 4.21
CA GLU A 337 -14.73 7.45 5.38
C GLU A 337 -13.39 6.97 5.94
N LYS A 338 -13.16 7.26 7.22
CA LYS A 338 -11.92 6.88 7.89
C LYS A 338 -11.75 5.36 7.95
N GLY A 339 -10.54 4.90 7.65
CA GLY A 339 -10.16 3.50 7.86
C GLY A 339 -10.25 3.09 9.34
N ARG A 340 -10.00 1.81 9.62
CA ARG A 340 -10.04 1.28 10.99
C ARG A 340 -9.10 2.06 11.90
N THR A 341 -9.59 2.52 13.05
CA THR A 341 -8.75 3.20 14.04
C THR A 341 -7.81 2.24 14.74
N LEU A 342 -6.76 2.75 15.39
CA LEU A 342 -5.83 1.97 16.18
C LEU A 342 -6.55 1.24 17.33
N GLU A 343 -7.54 1.91 17.92
CA GLU A 343 -8.44 1.36 18.93
C GLU A 343 -9.18 0.11 18.44
N GLN A 344 -9.88 0.24 17.30
CA GLN A 344 -10.61 -0.87 16.68
C GLN A 344 -9.66 -2.01 16.27
N PHE A 345 -8.45 -1.67 15.82
CA PHE A 345 -7.44 -2.66 15.49
C PHE A 345 -6.98 -3.42 16.74
N PHE A 346 -6.61 -2.75 17.83
CA PHE A 346 -6.20 -3.43 19.06
C PHE A 346 -7.32 -4.23 19.71
N LEU A 347 -8.56 -3.73 19.67
CA LEU A 347 -9.72 -4.49 20.13
C LEU A 347 -9.88 -5.81 19.33
N HIS A 348 -9.71 -5.75 18.01
CA HIS A 348 -9.69 -6.94 17.16
C HIS A 348 -8.56 -7.91 17.54
N ILE A 349 -7.35 -7.40 17.81
CA ILE A 349 -6.20 -8.21 18.21
C ILE A 349 -6.47 -8.94 19.53
N ILE A 350 -6.83 -8.22 20.60
CA ILE A 350 -6.98 -8.85 21.94
C ILE A 350 -8.14 -9.85 22.01
N ASN A 351 -9.04 -9.83 21.02
CA ASN A 351 -10.12 -10.80 20.84
C ASN A 351 -9.72 -11.98 19.92
N GLY A 352 -8.42 -12.18 19.68
CA GLY A 352 -7.89 -13.30 18.88
C GLY A 352 -7.92 -13.06 17.36
N GLY A 353 -8.23 -11.84 16.93
CA GLY A 353 -8.22 -11.47 15.53
C GLY A 353 -6.81 -11.50 14.94
N SER A 354 -6.69 -11.96 13.68
CA SER A 354 -5.43 -11.93 12.95
C SER A 354 -5.02 -10.47 12.66
N PRO A 355 -3.73 -10.10 12.82
CA PRO A 355 -3.24 -8.77 12.47
C PRO A 355 -3.22 -8.51 10.95
N GLY A 356 -3.49 -9.51 10.11
CA GLY A 356 -3.42 -9.44 8.66
C GLY A 356 -1.98 -9.54 8.12
N TYR A 357 -1.01 -9.09 8.91
CA TYR A 357 0.44 -9.15 8.65
C TYR A 357 1.16 -9.75 9.86
N VAL A 358 1.91 -10.82 9.63
CA VAL A 358 2.92 -11.34 10.57
C VAL A 358 4.17 -11.52 9.70
N ILE A 359 5.25 -10.81 10.00
CA ILE A 359 6.55 -11.20 9.42
C ILE A 359 6.88 -12.51 10.12
N ALA A 360 6.78 -13.60 9.36
CA ALA A 360 7.22 -14.92 9.78
C ALA A 360 8.73 -14.96 9.90
#